data_AF-A0A443YXK1-F1
#
_entry.id   AF-A0A443YXK1-F1
#
_cell.length_a   1.000
_cell.length_b   1.000
_cell.length_c   1.000
_cell.angle_alpha   90.00
_cell.angle_beta   90.00
_cell.angle_gamma   90.00
#
_symmetry.space_group_name_H-M   'P 1'
#
loop_
_entity.id
_entity.type
_entity.pdbx_description
1 polymer ?
#
loop_
_entity_poly.entity_id
_entity_poly.type
_entity_poly.pdbx_seq_one_letter_code
_entity_poly.pdbx_strand_id
1 'polypeptide(L)'
;MTDRTTPLFNKSQQNALAAIGLPLWHERSINVDVPPRQHEHCYRLSSWLIVTDSPLPVNRPQWLNDLVHTLDQENSGALAETAASTIENWPKERIIYLALESGNVFPAAAKRETWNQIVSRSL
;
A
#
# COMPACT_ATOMS: atom_id res chain seq x y z
N MET A 1 30.10 -4.12 12.26
CA MET A 1 29.61 -5.16 11.32
C MET A 1 29.69 -6.51 12.00
N THR A 2 28.55 -7.02 12.48
CA THR A 2 28.16 -8.44 12.66
C THR A 2 26.88 -8.43 13.50
N ASP A 3 25.73 -8.18 12.89
CA ASP A 3 24.45 -8.42 13.55
C ASP A 3 24.24 -9.92 13.64
N ARG A 4 24.36 -10.44 14.86
CA ARG A 4 24.05 -11.83 15.18
C ARG A 4 22.54 -11.99 15.11
N THR A 5 22.07 -12.66 14.06
CA THR A 5 20.70 -13.13 13.87
C THR A 5 20.37 -14.14 14.96
N THR A 6 20.08 -13.63 16.16
CA THR A 6 19.61 -14.45 17.26
C THR A 6 18.13 -14.71 16.98
N PRO A 7 17.69 -15.97 16.83
CA PRO A 7 16.29 -16.24 16.55
C PRO A 7 15.43 -15.69 17.69
N LEU A 8 14.41 -14.90 17.34
CA LEU A 8 13.51 -14.23 18.27
C LEU A 8 12.85 -15.18 19.28
N PHE A 9 12.66 -16.44 18.86
CA PHE A 9 12.13 -17.53 19.68
C PHE A 9 13.10 -18.69 19.74
N ASN A 10 13.27 -19.27 20.94
CA ASN A 10 13.98 -20.52 21.10
C ASN A 10 13.14 -21.72 20.61
N LYS A 11 13.78 -22.88 20.45
CA LYS A 11 13.15 -24.09 19.91
C LYS A 11 11.92 -24.55 20.71
N SER A 12 11.94 -24.37 22.03
CA SER A 12 10.79 -24.73 22.88
C SER A 12 9.59 -23.82 22.62
N GLN A 13 9.83 -22.52 22.43
CA GLN A 13 8.79 -21.54 22.12
C GLN A 13 8.19 -21.76 20.73
N GLN A 14 9.02 -22.08 19.73
CA GLN A 14 8.55 -22.42 18.38
C GLN A 14 7.65 -23.67 18.39
N ASN A 15 8.03 -24.70 19.15
CA ASN A 15 7.22 -25.91 19.30
C ASN A 15 5.88 -25.64 20.01
N ALA A 16 5.88 -24.78 21.03
CA ALA A 16 4.65 -24.37 21.71
C ALA A 16 3.72 -23.60 20.77
N LEU A 17 4.24 -22.65 19.98
CA LEU A 17 3.48 -21.89 18.99
C LEU A 17 2.88 -22.79 17.91
N ALA A 18 3.65 -23.77 17.42
CA ALA A 18 3.17 -24.77 16.47
C ALA A 18 2.06 -25.65 17.07
N ALA A 19 2.19 -26.05 18.35
CA ALA A 19 1.20 -26.87 19.03
C ALA A 19 -0.16 -26.17 19.21
N ILE A 20 -0.16 -24.83 19.30
CA ILE A 20 -1.39 -24.02 19.37
C ILE A 20 -1.87 -23.51 18.00
N GLY A 21 -1.27 -23.99 16.90
CA GLY A 21 -1.68 -23.65 15.54
C GLY A 21 -1.37 -22.21 15.11
N LEU A 22 -0.47 -21.51 15.80
CA LEU A 22 -0.07 -20.16 15.42
C LEU A 22 1.07 -20.22 14.40
N PRO A 23 0.90 -19.68 13.18
CA PRO A 23 1.98 -19.61 12.21
C PRO A 23 3.06 -18.63 12.69
N LEU A 24 4.31 -19.02 12.53
CA LEU A 24 5.46 -18.13 12.78
C LEU A 24 5.51 -17.06 11.68
N TRP A 25 5.35 -15.80 12.09
CA TRP A 25 5.56 -14.66 11.21
C TRP A 25 7.05 -14.56 10.91
N HIS A 26 7.39 -14.63 9.62
CA HIS A 26 8.75 -14.42 9.14
C HIS A 26 8.83 -13.04 8.53
N GLU A 27 9.95 -12.35 8.75
CA GLU A 27 10.25 -11.14 8.01
C GLU A 27 10.31 -11.49 6.52
N ARG A 28 9.55 -10.76 5.71
CA ARG A 28 9.51 -10.98 4.27
C ARG A 28 10.87 -10.59 3.72
N SER A 29 11.67 -11.57 3.32
CA SER A 29 12.90 -11.33 2.58
C SER A 29 12.56 -10.62 1.28
N ILE A 30 12.94 -9.35 1.19
CA ILE A 30 12.91 -8.59 -0.06
C ILE A 30 13.88 -9.31 -1.01
N ASN A 31 13.33 -9.97 -2.02
CA ASN A 31 14.13 -10.70 -3.01
C ASN A 31 14.95 -9.67 -3.80
N VAL A 32 16.26 -9.63 -3.56
CA VAL A 32 17.18 -8.63 -4.13
C VAL A 32 17.48 -8.89 -5.63
N ASP A 33 17.14 -10.08 -6.14
CA ASP A 33 17.47 -10.51 -7.51
C ASP A 33 16.37 -10.28 -8.56
N VAL A 34 15.22 -9.73 -8.17
CA VAL A 34 14.26 -9.22 -9.15
C VAL A 34 14.57 -7.74 -9.32
N PRO A 35 14.95 -7.25 -10.53
CA PRO A 35 15.11 -5.83 -10.74
C PRO A 35 13.82 -5.16 -10.27
N PRO A 36 13.86 -4.22 -9.32
CA PRO A 36 12.66 -3.65 -8.77
C PRO A 36 11.92 -3.01 -9.95
N ARG A 37 10.82 -3.64 -10.39
CA ARG A 37 9.73 -2.85 -10.94
C ARG A 37 9.54 -1.77 -9.88
N GLN A 38 9.73 -0.52 -10.31
CA GLN A 38 9.81 0.68 -9.47
C GLN A 38 8.91 0.53 -8.24
N HIS A 39 9.40 0.89 -7.06
CA HIS A 39 8.78 0.75 -5.74
C HIS A 39 7.36 1.35 -5.69
N GLU A 40 6.41 0.70 -6.37
CA GLU A 40 5.05 1.14 -6.56
C GLU A 40 4.22 0.41 -5.52
N HIS A 41 3.79 1.18 -4.52
CA HIS A 41 2.86 0.71 -3.52
C HIS A 41 1.45 0.87 -4.08
N CYS A 42 0.73 -0.25 -4.16
CA CYS A 42 -0.59 -0.30 -4.78
C CYS A 42 -1.65 -0.51 -3.71
N TYR A 43 -2.67 0.33 -3.72
CA TYR A 43 -3.76 0.31 -2.77
C TYR A 43 -5.09 0.27 -3.50
N ARG A 44 -5.86 -0.79 -3.25
CA ARG A 44 -7.23 -0.91 -3.73
C ARG A 44 -8.16 -0.11 -2.82
N LEU A 45 -9.04 0.66 -3.45
CA LEU A 45 -10.14 1.34 -2.80
C LEU A 45 -11.40 1.17 -3.65
N SER A 46 -12.29 0.25 -3.24
CA SER A 46 -13.49 -0.13 -3.98
C SER A 46 -13.17 -0.52 -5.44
N SER A 47 -13.55 0.30 -6.42
CA SER A 47 -13.26 0.11 -7.85
C SER A 47 -11.99 0.82 -8.35
N TRP A 48 -11.36 1.63 -7.50
CA TRP A 48 -10.17 2.40 -7.82
C TRP A 48 -8.88 1.72 -7.34
N LEU A 49 -7.81 1.95 -8.08
CA LEU A 49 -6.44 1.56 -7.71
C LEU A 49 -5.61 2.83 -7.53
N ILE A 50 -5.04 3.00 -6.35
CA ILE A 50 -4.14 4.09 -6.01
C ILE A 50 -2.71 3.55 -6.04
N VAL A 51 -1.83 4.20 -6.80
CA VAL A 51 -0.43 3.83 -6.94
C VAL A 51 0.43 4.96 -6.40
N THR A 52 1.34 4.65 -5.48
CA THR A 52 2.26 5.61 -4.87
C THR A 52 3.70 5.14 -4.98
N ASP A 53 4.64 6.08 -4.99
CA ASP A 53 6.09 5.85 -4.93
C ASP A 53 6.61 5.45 -3.53
N SER A 54 5.76 5.60 -2.52
CA SER A 54 6.06 5.39 -1.11
C SER A 54 4.83 4.83 -0.39
N PRO A 55 5.01 4.08 0.71
CA PRO A 55 3.88 3.47 1.40
C PRO A 55 3.00 4.53 2.06
N LEU A 56 1.69 4.38 1.92
CA LEU A 56 0.73 5.29 2.55
C LEU A 56 0.84 5.25 4.09
N PRO A 57 0.68 6.41 4.76
CA PRO A 57 0.77 6.47 6.21
C PRO A 57 -0.38 5.74 6.88
N VAL A 58 -0.08 5.00 7.95
CA VAL A 58 -1.08 4.32 8.79
C VAL A 58 -2.06 5.34 9.38
N ASN A 59 -1.53 6.46 9.89
CA ASN A 59 -2.35 7.59 10.32
C ASN A 59 -2.75 8.40 9.08
N ARG A 60 -4.01 8.28 8.69
CA ARG A 60 -4.52 8.90 7.47
C ARG A 60 -4.54 10.42 7.60
N PRO A 61 -3.72 11.16 6.84
CA PRO A 61 -3.82 12.61 6.79
C PRO A 61 -5.15 13.03 6.16
N GLN A 62 -5.61 14.25 6.44
CA GLN A 62 -6.90 14.75 5.98
C GLN A 62 -7.10 14.57 4.47
N TRP A 63 -6.07 14.86 3.67
CA TRP A 63 -6.14 14.72 2.21
C TRP A 63 -6.45 13.29 1.76
N LEU A 64 -5.98 12.28 2.49
CA LEU A 64 -6.22 10.88 2.18
C LEU A 64 -7.64 10.48 2.57
N ASN A 65 -8.17 11.03 3.67
CA ASN A 65 -9.58 10.85 4.04
C ASN A 65 -10.50 11.49 2.99
N ASP A 66 -10.20 12.70 2.53
CA ASP A 66 -10.97 13.38 1.48
C ASP A 66 -10.96 12.56 0.18
N LEU A 67 -9.80 12.02 -0.19
CA LEU A 67 -9.64 11.14 -1.36
C LEU A 67 -10.48 9.86 -1.21
N VAL A 68 -10.40 9.20 -0.04
CA VAL A 68 -11.18 8.00 0.25
C VAL A 68 -12.68 8.31 0.13
N HIS A 69 -13.15 9.37 0.76
CA HIS A 69 -14.56 9.79 0.68
C HIS A 69 -15.03 10.10 -0.74
N THR A 70 -14.16 10.65 -1.58
CA THR A 70 -14.51 10.99 -2.96
C THR A 70 -14.63 9.74 -3.83
N LEU A 71 -13.72 8.79 -3.66
CA LEU A 71 -13.62 7.62 -4.54
C LEU A 71 -14.49 6.45 -4.07
N ASP A 72 -14.75 6.36 -2.77
CA ASP A 72 -15.48 5.28 -2.17
C ASP A 72 -16.98 5.57 -2.07
N GLN A 73 -17.67 5.35 -3.20
CA GLN A 73 -19.12 5.50 -3.28
C GLN A 73 -19.88 4.47 -2.41
N GLU A 74 -19.22 3.38 -2.03
CA GLU A 74 -19.82 2.30 -1.24
C GLU A 74 -19.57 2.45 0.27
N ASN A 75 -18.90 3.53 0.71
CA ASN A 75 -18.56 3.82 2.11
C ASN A 75 -17.87 2.66 2.86
N SER A 76 -17.16 1.78 2.15
CA SER A 76 -16.42 0.69 2.76
C SER A 76 -15.19 1.17 3.54
N GLY A 77 -14.63 2.34 3.22
CA GLY A 77 -13.46 2.99 3.84
C GLY A 77 -12.17 2.15 3.81
N ALA A 78 -12.22 0.98 3.19
CA ALA A 78 -11.26 -0.09 3.30
C ALA A 78 -10.21 0.05 2.20
N LEU A 79 -9.18 0.82 2.52
CA LEU A 79 -7.96 0.87 1.73
C LEU A 79 -7.14 -0.40 2.01
N ALA A 80 -6.94 -1.23 1.00
CA ALA A 80 -6.20 -2.49 1.11
C ALA A 80 -4.98 -2.48 0.20
N GLU A 81 -3.81 -2.79 0.76
CA GLU A 81 -2.60 -2.96 -0.05
C GLU A 81 -2.71 -4.20 -0.94
N THR A 82 -2.30 -4.07 -2.20
CA THR A 82 -2.32 -5.14 -3.20
C THR A 82 -0.97 -5.26 -3.90
N ALA A 83 -0.74 -6.39 -4.57
CA ALA A 83 0.48 -6.59 -5.35
C ALA A 83 0.55 -5.63 -6.55
N ALA A 84 1.74 -5.13 -6.87
CA ALA A 84 1.97 -4.24 -8.03
C ALA A 84 1.56 -4.87 -9.37
N SER A 85 1.56 -6.20 -9.48
CA SER A 85 1.03 -6.93 -10.65
C SER A 85 -0.45 -6.65 -10.94
N THR A 86 -1.18 -6.08 -9.98
CA THR A 86 -2.58 -5.69 -10.14
C THR A 86 -2.76 -4.57 -11.17
N ILE A 87 -1.75 -3.72 -11.36
CA ILE A 87 -1.79 -2.59 -12.31
C ILE A 87 -2.10 -3.07 -13.74
N GLU A 88 -1.48 -4.17 -14.17
CA GLU A 88 -1.62 -4.69 -15.54
C GLU A 88 -3.06 -5.13 -15.86
N ASN A 89 -3.81 -5.56 -14.83
CA ASN A 89 -5.16 -6.11 -14.96
C ASN A 89 -6.26 -5.12 -14.52
N TRP A 90 -5.90 -3.91 -14.11
CA TRP A 90 -6.87 -2.91 -13.65
C TRP A 90 -7.33 -2.00 -14.80
N PRO A 91 -8.61 -1.57 -14.83
CA PRO A 91 -9.06 -0.56 -15.80
C PRO A 91 -8.22 0.72 -15.65
N LYS A 92 -7.54 1.14 -16.71
CA LYS A 92 -6.57 2.26 -16.69
C LYS A 92 -7.21 3.58 -16.26
N GLU A 93 -8.50 3.73 -16.54
CA GLU A 93 -9.31 4.89 -16.17
C GLU A 93 -9.52 4.95 -14.65
N ARG A 94 -9.46 3.80 -13.97
CA ARG A 94 -9.63 3.68 -12.52
C ARG A 94 -8.31 3.59 -11.76
N ILE A 95 -7.20 3.93 -12.41
CA ILE A 95 -5.88 4.02 -11.77
C ILE A 95 -5.54 5.49 -11.53
N ILE A 96 -5.13 5.79 -10.30
CA ILE A 96 -4.65 7.10 -9.86
C ILE A 96 -3.20 6.95 -9.40
N TYR A 97 -2.31 7.67 -10.06
CA TYR A 97 -0.92 7.79 -9.65
C TYR A 97 -0.76 9.00 -8.74
N LEU A 98 -0.21 8.79 -7.54
CA LEU A 98 0.07 9.82 -6.57
C LEU A 98 1.58 9.89 -6.33
N ALA A 99 2.18 11.03 -6.66
CA ALA A 99 3.54 11.34 -6.24
C ALA A 99 3.47 11.97 -4.84
N LEU A 100 4.02 11.29 -3.85
CA LEU A 100 4.07 11.80 -2.48
C LEU A 100 5.46 12.37 -2.20
N GLU A 101 5.50 13.54 -1.57
CA GLU A 101 6.77 14.08 -1.08
C GLU A 101 7.17 13.39 0.22
N SER A 102 8.46 13.52 0.55
CA SER A 102 9.04 13.06 1.81
C SER A 102 8.15 13.42 3.00
N GLY A 103 7.73 12.41 3.75
CA GLY A 103 6.81 12.59 4.89
C GLY A 103 5.33 12.43 4.55
N ASN A 104 4.98 11.79 3.43
CA ASN A 104 3.59 11.53 3.01
C ASN A 104 2.77 12.80 2.81
N VAL A 105 3.46 13.87 2.39
CA VAL A 105 2.85 15.15 2.07
C VAL A 105 2.40 15.10 0.62
N PHE A 106 1.11 15.39 0.39
CA PHE A 106 0.59 15.46 -0.96
C PHE A 106 0.60 16.92 -1.46
N PRO A 107 1.40 17.28 -2.47
CA PRO A 107 1.61 18.67 -2.90
C PRO A 107 0.32 19.29 -3.43
N ALA A 108 0.12 20.60 -3.19
CA ALA A 108 -1.09 21.30 -3.63
C ALA A 108 -1.29 21.29 -5.15
N ALA A 109 -0.21 21.37 -5.93
CA ALA A 109 -0.26 21.27 -7.38
C ALA A 109 -0.73 19.88 -7.84
N ALA A 110 -0.18 18.82 -7.23
CA ALA A 110 -0.53 17.43 -7.52
C ALA A 110 -1.98 17.12 -7.11
N LYS A 111 -2.46 17.65 -5.98
CA LYS A 111 -3.88 17.56 -5.56
C LYS A 111 -4.85 18.02 -6.63
N ARG A 112 -4.59 19.20 -7.21
CA ARG A 112 -5.47 19.79 -8.23
C ARG A 112 -5.51 18.93 -9.49
N GLU A 113 -4.35 18.43 -9.92
CA GLU A 113 -4.26 17.56 -11.07
C GLU A 113 -5.02 16.25 -10.86
N THR A 114 -4.80 15.59 -9.73
CA THR A 114 -5.53 14.38 -9.34
C THR A 114 -7.04 14.63 -9.26
N TRP A 115 -7.47 15.76 -8.69
CA TRP A 115 -8.89 16.10 -8.63
C TRP A 115 -9.52 16.23 -10.03
N ASN A 116 -8.84 16.90 -10.96
CA ASN A 116 -9.30 17.01 -12.35
C ASN A 116 -9.38 15.63 -13.04
N GLN A 117 -8.44 14.72 -12.75
CA GLN A 117 -8.48 13.35 -13.26
C GLN A 117 -9.69 12.60 -12.70
N ILE A 118 -10.00 12.74 -11.41
CA ILE A 118 -11.15 12.07 -10.78
C ILE A 118 -12.47 12.59 -11.38
N VAL A 119 -12.62 13.92 -11.47
CA VAL A 119 -13.85 14.56 -11.99
C VAL A 119 -14.09 14.18 -13.45
N SER A 120 -13.04 14.19 -14.29
CA SER A 120 -13.17 13.84 -15.70
C SER A 120 -13.52 12.38 -15.97
N ARG A 121 -13.33 11.49 -14.99
CA ARG A 121 -13.57 10.04 -15.09
C ARG A 121 -14.73 9.53 -14.23
N SER A 122 -15.39 10.42 -13.50
CA SER A 122 -16.57 10.12 -12.67
C SER A 122 -17.89 10.51 -13.35
N LEU A 123 -17.82 11.09 -14.55
CA LEU A 123 -18.93 11.35 -15.47
C LEU A 123 -19.00 10.26 -16.53
#